data_AF-A0A3B9XVL3-F1
#
_entry.id   AF-A0A3B9XVL3-F1
#
_cell.length_a   1.000
_cell.length_b   1.000
_cell.length_c   1.000
_cell.angle_alpha   90.00
_cell.angle_beta   90.00
_cell.angle_gamma   90.00
#
_symmetry.space_group_name_H-M   'P 1'
#
loop_
_entity.id
_entity.type
_entity.pdbx_description
1 polymer ?
#
loop_
_entity_poly.entity_id
_entity_poly.type
_entity_poly.pdbx_seq_one_letter_code
_entity_poly.pdbx_strand_id
1 'polypeptide(L)' 'MTDLQTLKDIVIDALEDIKAKDIVTLDVKPLTSVADLMIVASGTSNRHVKSIADNVRE' A
#
# COMPACT_ATOMS: atom_id res chain seq x y z
N MET A 1 8.53 -5.09 -18.41
CA MET A 1 7.86 -4.36 -17.31
C MET A 1 8.27 -5.06 -16.04
N THR A 2 8.90 -4.36 -15.11
CA THR A 2 9.48 -4.94 -13.89
C THR A 2 8.34 -5.24 -12.91
N ASP A 3 8.24 -6.49 -12.46
CA ASP A 3 7.12 -6.99 -11.63
C ASP A 3 6.84 -6.13 -10.38
N LEU A 4 7.86 -5.48 -9.82
CA LEU A 4 7.73 -4.60 -8.66
C LEU A 4 6.86 -3.36 -8.91
N GLN A 5 6.95 -2.78 -10.12
CA GLN A 5 6.14 -1.62 -10.47
C GLN A 5 4.67 -2.02 -10.61
N THR A 6 4.41 -3.18 -11.24
CA THR A 6 3.06 -3.74 -11.36
C THR A 6 2.47 -4.07 -9.98
N LEU A 7 3.26 -4.64 -9.07
CA LEU A 7 2.81 -4.92 -7.71
C LEU A 7 2.48 -3.63 -6.95
N LYS A 8 3.31 -2.59 -7.08
CA LYS A 8 3.04 -1.29 -6.49
C LYS A 8 1.70 -0.72 -6.97
N ASP A 9 1.48 -0.75 -8.28
CA ASP A 9 0.28 -0.16 -8.89
C ASP A 9 -0.98 -0.92 -8.41
N ILE A 10 -0.95 -2.26 -8.36
CA ILE A 10 -2.05 -3.08 -7.81
C ILE A 10 -2.37 -2.70 -6.35
N VAL A 11 -1.34 -2.53 -5.52
CA VAL A 11 -1.55 -2.16 -4.11
C VAL A 11 -2.13 -0.76 -4.00
N ILE A 12 -1.68 0.19 -4.82
CA ILE A 12 -2.24 1.55 -4.84
C ILE A 12 -3.71 1.52 -5.27
N ASP A 13 -4.04 0.79 -6.33
CA ASP A 13 -5.40 0.67 -6.83
C ASP A 13 -6.35 0.11 -5.75
N ALA A 14 -5.94 -0.94 -5.03
CA ALA A 14 -6.70 -1.50 -3.91
C ALA A 14 -6.90 -0.48 -2.76
N LEU A 15 -5.87 0.30 -2.42
CA LEU A 15 -5.98 1.37 -1.43
C LEU A 15 -6.96 2.47 -1.87
N GLU A 16 -6.96 2.82 -3.16
CA GLU A 16 -7.84 3.83 -3.74
C GLU A 16 -9.31 3.37 -3.81
N ASP A 17 -9.55 2.09 -4.11
CA ASP A 17 -10.90 1.48 -4.18
C ASP A 17 -11.69 1.66 -2.88
N ILE A 18 -11.01 1.53 -1.74
CA ILE A 18 -11.62 1.71 -0.41
C ILE A 18 -11.54 3.18 0.06
N LYS A 19 -10.93 4.08 -0.72
CA LYS A 19 -10.72 5.51 -0.40
C LYS A 19 -9.82 5.71 0.82
N ALA A 20 -8.69 4.99 0.86
CA ALA A 20 -7.64 5.26 1.83
C ALA A 20 -7.10 6.69 1.66
N LYS A 21 -6.60 7.27 2.76
CA LYS A 21 -6.06 8.63 2.80
C LYS A 21 -4.54 8.61 2.91
N ASP A 22 -3.93 9.71 2.48
CA ASP A 22 -2.49 9.96 2.66
C ASP A 22 -1.63 8.78 2.20
N ILE A 23 -1.92 8.24 1.01
CA ILE A 23 -1.16 7.13 0.41
C ILE A 23 0.22 7.66 0.01
N VAL A 24 1.27 7.16 0.65
CA VAL A 24 2.65 7.53 0.38
C VAL A 24 3.47 6.28 0.09
N THR A 25 4.23 6.31 -1.01
CA THR A 25 5.19 5.27 -1.33
C THR A 25 6.60 5.71 -0.93
N LEU A 26 7.30 4.83 -0.20
CA LEU A 26 8.68 5.01 0.21
C LEU A 26 9.54 3.91 -0.39
N ASP A 27 10.66 4.30 -1.00
CA ASP A 27 11.73 3.38 -1.38
C ASP A 27 12.61 3.12 -0.15
N VAL A 28 12.50 1.91 0.40
CA VAL A 28 13.23 1.49 1.61
C VAL A 28 14.38 0.55 1.31
N LYS A 29 14.57 0.18 0.04
CA LYS A 29 15.71 -0.62 -0.43
C LYS A 29 17.08 -0.12 0.02
N PRO A 30 17.38 1.21 0.01
CA PRO A 30 18.68 1.69 0.50
C PRO A 30 18.80 1.67 2.03
N LEU A 31 17.70 1.51 2.76
CA LEU A 31 17.67 1.57 4.23
C LEU A 31 17.69 0.18 4.88
N THR A 32 17.07 -0.82 4.25
CA THR A 32 16.94 -2.17 4.81
C THR A 32 16.84 -3.22 3.72
N SER A 33 17.31 -4.44 4.00
CA SER A 33 17.15 -5.60 3.11
C SER A 33 15.83 -6.35 3.32
N VAL A 34 14.97 -5.90 4.23
CA VAL A 34 13.69 -6.56 4.56
C VAL A 34 12.67 -6.40 3.43
N ALA A 35 12.62 -5.23 2.80
CA ALA A 35 11.70 -4.93 1.70
C ALA A 35 12.31 -3.89 0.77
N ASP A 36 11.89 -3.88 -0.51
CA ASP A 36 12.29 -2.85 -1.49
C ASP A 36 11.40 -1.60 -1.39
N LEU A 37 10.09 -1.79 -1.16
CA LEU A 37 9.10 -0.72 -1.19
C LEU A 37 8.21 -0.79 0.06
N MET A 38 7.90 0.37 0.64
CA MET A 38 6.96 0.50 1.75
C MET A 38 5.86 1.49 1.35
N ILE A 39 4.60 1.10 1.50
CA ILE A 39 3.45 1.96 1.24
C ILE A 39 2.75 2.23 2.57
N VAL A 40 2.50 3.50 2.86
CA VAL A 40 1.81 3.96 4.07
C VAL A 40 0.50 4.58 3.64
N ALA A 41 -0.60 4.19 4.27
CA ALA A 41 -1.92 4.73 4.04
C ALA A 41 -2.70 4.85 5.36
N SER A 42 -3.62 5.80 5.41
CA SER A 42 -4.42 6.14 6.59
C SER A 42 -5.91 5.86 6.36
N GLY A 43 -6.58 5.33 7.38
CA GLY A 43 -8.03 5.19 7.42
C GLY A 43 -8.67 6.20 8.37
N THR A 44 -9.95 6.50 8.17
CA THR A 44 -10.71 7.44 9.02
C THR A 44 -11.26 6.83 10.30
N SER A 45 -11.22 5.49 10.45
CA SER A 45 -11.65 4.76 11.66
C SER A 45 -11.06 3.36 11.66
N ASN A 46 -11.06 2.67 12.81
CA ASN A 46 -10.56 1.29 12.92
C ASN A 46 -11.24 0.33 11.93
N ARG A 47 -12.55 0.48 11.72
CA ARG A 47 -13.29 -0.35 10.75
C ARG A 47 -12.83 -0.08 9.32
N HIS A 48 -12.58 1.20 9.00
CA HIS A 48 -12.08 1.60 7.68
C HIS A 48 -10.66 1.09 7.44
N VAL A 49 -9.76 1.21 8.43
CA VAL A 49 -8.40 0.63 8.33
C VAL A 49 -8.47 -0.88 8.09
N LYS A 50 -9.37 -1.58 8.80
CA LYS A 50 -9.55 -3.02 8.62
C LYS A 50 -10.05 -3.38 7.21
N SER A 51 -11.03 -2.64 6.67
CA SER A 51 -11.51 -2.90 5.31
C SER A 51 -10.44 -2.63 4.24
N ILE A 52 -9.59 -1.61 4.44
CA ILE A 52 -8.45 -1.35 3.56
C ILE A 52 -7.49 -2.54 3.58
N ALA A 53 -7.11 -3.01 4.78
CA ALA A 53 -6.18 -4.13 4.92
C ALA A 53 -6.73 -5.44 4.35
N ASP A 54 -8.03 -5.69 4.50
CA ASP A 54 -8.68 -6.86 3.91
C ASP A 54 -8.72 -6.79 2.38
N ASN A 55 -8.98 -5.60 1.80
CA ASN A 55 -9.02 -5.41 0.35
C ASN A 55 -7.65 -5.54 -0.32
N VAL A 56 -6.57 -5.06 0.31
CA VAL A 56 -5.20 -5.22 -0.21
C VAL A 56 -4.70 -6.67 -0.13
N ARG A 57 -5.29 -7.50 0.74
CA ARG A 57 -4.89 -8.91 0.93
C ARG A 57 -5.45 -9.84 -0.15
N GLU A 58 -6.63 -9.52 -0.71
CA GLU A 58 -7.28 -10.31 -1.77
C GLU A 58 -6.60 -10.09 -3.13
#